data_AF-A0A2E7CQR0-F1
#
_entry.id   AF-A0A2E7CQR0-F1
#
_cell.length_a   1.000
_cell.length_b   1.000
_cell.length_c   1.000
_cell.angle_alpha   90.00
_cell.angle_beta   90.00
_cell.angle_gamma   90.00
#
_symmetry.space_group_name_H-M   'P 1'
#
loop_
_entity.id
_entity.type
_entity.pdbx_description
1 polymer ?
#
loop_
_entity_poly.entity_id
_entity_poly.type
_entity_poly.pdbx_seq_one_letter_code
_entity_poly.pdbx_strand_id
1 'polypeptide(L)' 'MVVKNFLILIVFGFIVGSCSRCKTCTSGSTLVPLESTICREDFDNGSEYRNAIKDLEEYGWECN' A
#
# COMPACT_ATOMS: atom_id res chain seq x y z
N MET A 1 -25.46 5.96 16.78
CA MET A 1 -25.20 5.04 15.64
C MET A 1 -24.78 5.88 14.43
N VAL A 2 -23.48 6.08 14.21
CA VAL A 2 -22.96 6.75 13.00
C VAL A 2 -21.75 5.95 12.51
N VAL A 3 -21.99 4.68 12.17
CA VAL A 3 -20.97 3.75 11.67
C VAL A 3 -21.51 3.06 10.42
N LYS A 4 -22.01 3.84 9.46
CA LYS A 4 -22.51 3.35 8.18
C LYS A 4 -22.36 4.48 7.15
N ASN A 5 -21.16 4.66 6.59
CA ASN A 5 -20.91 5.21 5.23
C ASN A 5 -19.52 5.83 4.99
N PHE A 6 -18.60 5.82 5.96
CA PHE A 6 -17.25 6.40 5.74
C PHE A 6 -16.26 5.52 4.96
N LEU A 7 -16.74 4.47 4.29
CA LEU A 7 -15.90 3.51 3.55
C LEU A 7 -15.79 3.81 2.03
N ILE A 8 -16.46 4.85 1.52
CA ILE A 8 -16.61 5.06 0.06
C ILE A 8 -15.67 6.15 -0.49
N LEU A 9 -14.90 6.85 0.35
CA LEU A 9 -13.97 7.90 -0.09
C LEU A 9 -12.54 7.41 -0.39
N ILE A 10 -12.27 6.10 -0.32
CA ILE A 10 -10.94 5.53 -0.59
C ILE A 10 -10.80 5.06 -2.06
N VAL A 11 -11.90 5.08 -2.84
CA VAL A 11 -11.94 4.39 -4.16
C VAL A 11 -11.66 5.31 -5.36
N PHE A 12 -11.61 6.63 -5.19
CA PHE A 12 -11.44 7.58 -6.31
C PHE A 12 -10.00 8.09 -6.55
N GLY A 13 -8.99 7.47 -5.94
CA GLY A 13 -7.57 7.72 -6.23
C GLY A 13 -6.97 6.83 -7.33
N PHE A 14 -7.79 6.03 -8.02
CA PHE A 14 -7.32 4.94 -8.90
C PHE A 14 -7.10 5.32 -10.37
N ILE A 15 -7.17 6.60 -10.74
CA ILE A 15 -7.17 7.00 -12.17
C ILE A 15 -6.20 8.15 -12.44
N VAL A 16 -4.92 7.92 -12.24
CA VAL A 16 -3.87 8.64 -12.99
C VAL A 16 -2.81 7.62 -13.40
N GLY A 17 -2.99 7.10 -14.62
CA GLY A 17 -2.06 6.17 -15.23
C GLY A 17 -0.76 6.84 -15.67
N SER A 18 0.33 6.08 -15.50
CA SER A 18 1.66 6.19 -16.10
C SER A 18 2.75 6.81 -15.19
N CYS A 19 3.57 5.92 -14.59
CA CYS A 19 4.82 6.15 -13.84
C CYS A 19 4.76 6.28 -12.30
N SER A 20 3.65 5.98 -11.65
CA SER A 20 3.65 5.77 -10.20
C SER A 20 4.42 4.48 -9.90
N ARG A 21 5.59 4.58 -9.27
CA ARG A 21 6.31 3.41 -8.74
C ARG A 21 5.53 2.91 -7.52
N CYS A 22 4.43 2.23 -7.77
CA CYS A 22 3.64 1.56 -6.76
C CYS A 22 4.08 0.10 -6.66
N LYS A 23 4.20 -0.40 -5.44
CA LYS A 23 4.41 -1.80 -5.14
C LYS A 23 3.23 -2.32 -4.35
N THR A 24 2.82 -3.55 -4.65
CA THR A 24 1.84 -4.25 -3.84
C THR A 24 2.58 -5.21 -2.92
N CYS A 25 2.40 -5.01 -1.62
CA CYS A 25 3.00 -5.82 -0.58
C CYS A 25 1.93 -6.75 0.00
N THR A 26 2.22 -8.06 0.01
CA THR A 26 1.31 -9.08 0.52
C THR A 26 1.90 -9.71 1.79
N SER A 27 1.12 -9.81 2.87
CA SER A 27 1.56 -10.45 4.10
C SER A 27 1.58 -11.97 3.93
N GLY A 28 2.70 -12.61 4.29
CA GLY A 28 2.87 -14.06 4.19
C GLY A 28 2.07 -14.89 5.21
N SER A 29 1.03 -14.31 5.84
CA SER A 29 0.23 -15.01 6.86
C SER A 29 -0.75 -16.00 6.23
N THR A 30 -0.70 -17.24 6.70
CA THR A 30 -1.30 -18.44 6.07
C THR A 30 -2.82 -18.56 6.14
N LEU A 31 -3.54 -17.63 6.79
CA LEU A 31 -4.99 -17.74 6.99
C LEU A 31 -5.79 -16.72 6.16
N VAL A 32 -5.29 -15.49 6.00
CA VAL A 32 -5.84 -14.47 5.11
C VAL A 32 -4.67 -13.57 4.67
N PRO A 33 -4.28 -13.58 3.39
CA PRO A 33 -3.24 -12.66 2.92
C PRO A 33 -3.77 -11.22 3.01
N LEU A 34 -3.01 -10.35 3.68
CA LEU A 34 -3.29 -8.91 3.67
C LEU A 34 -2.52 -8.29 2.52
N GLU A 35 -3.19 -7.50 1.70
CA GLU A 35 -2.57 -6.75 0.62
C GLU A 35 -2.54 -5.27 0.98
N SER A 36 -1.40 -4.63 0.75
CA SER A 36 -1.24 -3.18 0.86
C SER A 36 -0.55 -2.64 -0.39
N THR A 37 -1.08 -1.57 -0.95
CA THR A 37 -0.49 -0.90 -2.12
C THR A 37 0.18 0.37 -1.64
N ILE A 38 1.45 0.55 -2.03
CA ILE A 38 2.29 1.64 -1.56
C ILE A 38 2.87 2.32 -2.79
N CYS A 39 2.58 3.60 -2.97
CA CYS A 39 3.05 4.36 -4.12
C CYS A 39 4.16 5.33 -3.71
N ARG A 40 5.20 5.46 -4.54
CA ARG A 40 6.27 6.44 -4.31
C ARG A 40 5.75 7.87 -4.16
N GLU A 41 4.65 8.20 -4.81
CA GLU A 41 4.01 9.52 -4.78
C GLU A 41 3.40 9.85 -3.41
N ASP A 42 3.16 8.84 -2.56
CA ASP A 42 2.67 9.03 -1.19
C ASP A 42 3.79 9.47 -0.23
N PHE A 43 5.04 9.53 -0.69
CA PHE A 43 6.21 9.86 0.13
C PHE A 43 6.92 11.11 -0.39
N ASP A 44 7.41 11.93 0.54
CA ASP A 44 8.14 13.16 0.23
C ASP A 44 9.49 12.89 -0.46
N ASN A 45 10.09 11.74 -0.20
CA ASN A 45 11.34 11.34 -0.83
C ASN A 45 11.40 9.85 -1.18
N GLY A 46 12.22 9.54 -2.19
CA GLY A 46 12.36 8.16 -2.68
C GLY A 46 13.10 7.22 -1.70
N SER A 47 13.78 7.73 -0.68
CA SER A 47 14.41 6.91 0.37
C SER A 47 13.39 6.39 1.38
N GLU A 48 12.41 7.22 1.78
CA GLU A 48 11.31 6.82 2.66
C GLU A 48 10.45 5.75 2.02
N TYR A 49 10.11 5.90 0.74
CA TYR A 49 9.45 4.85 -0.03
C TYR A 49 10.22 3.52 0.00
N ARG A 50 11.55 3.56 -0.21
CA ARG A 50 12.38 2.34 -0.16
C ARG A 50 12.48 1.76 1.26
N ASN A 51 12.56 2.61 2.28
CA ASN A 51 12.61 2.17 3.67
C ASN A 51 11.29 1.53 4.07
N ALA A 52 10.14 2.12 3.71
CA ALA A 52 8.83 1.54 4.00
C ALA A 52 8.65 0.15 3.38
N ILE A 53 9.12 -0.05 2.13
CA ILE A 53 9.13 -1.38 1.50
C ILE A 53 10.05 -2.34 2.26
N LYS A 54 11.26 -1.89 2.61
CA LYS A 54 12.23 -2.71 3.34
C LYS A 54 11.70 -3.13 4.72
N ASP A 55 11.03 -2.22 5.42
CA ASP A 55 10.40 -2.50 6.71
C ASP A 55 9.33 -3.58 6.56
N LEU A 56 8.48 -3.50 5.52
CA LEU A 56 7.47 -4.51 5.24
C LEU A 56 8.08 -5.87 4.87
N GLU A 57 9.14 -5.88 4.05
CA GLU A 57 9.91 -7.08 3.75
C GLU A 57 10.53 -7.70 5.02
N GLU A 58 11.05 -6.88 5.94
CA GLU A 58 11.55 -7.32 7.25
C GLU A 58 10.44 -7.89 8.15
N TYR A 59 9.22 -7.39 8.03
CA TYR A 59 8.02 -7.94 8.69
C TYR A 59 7.44 -9.19 7.99
N GLY A 60 8.09 -9.70 6.93
CA GLY A 60 7.66 -10.91 6.22
C GLY A 60 6.56 -10.67 5.19
N TRP A 61 6.47 -9.45 4.65
CA TRP A 61 5.63 -9.14 3.50
C TRP A 61 6.42 -9.26 2.20
N GLU A 62 5.76 -9.67 1.13
CA GLU A 62 6.36 -9.77 -0.20
C GLU A 62 5.88 -8.60 -1.08
N CYS A 63 6.80 -7.74 -1.53
CA CYS A 63 6.48 -6.53 -2.27
C CYS A 63 6.86 -6.62 -3.77
N ASN A 64 5.86 -6.76 -4.65
CA ASN A 64 6.04 -6.85 -6.11
C ASN A 64 5.99 -5.47 -6.78
#